data_AF-A0A931VGS2-F1
#
_entry.id   AF-A0A931VGS2-F1
#
_cell.length_a   1.000
_cell.length_b   1.000
_cell.length_c   1.000
_cell.angle_alpha   90.00
_cell.angle_beta   90.00
_cell.angle_gamma   90.00
#
_symmetry.space_group_name_H-M   'P 1'
#
loop_
_entity.id
_entity.type
_entity.pdbx_description
1 polymer ?
#
loop_
_entity_poly.entity_id
_entity_poly.type
_entity_poly.pdbx_seq_one_letter_code
_entity_poly.pdbx_strand_id
1 'polypeptide(L)'
;MVGIQKEKIDLFFKKLSEKCPAVIGTIYVTGGAALILYGIPRMTDDIDFEIPEGLSEEKIMAVSKEMGVPVQFGTDIERWGMTALTGYREQAKPYKSFRWRNF
;
A
#
# COMPACT_ATOMS: atom_id res chain seq x y z
N MET A 1 5.60 -9.60 -19.55
CA MET A 1 5.52 -9.62 -18.07
C MET A 1 4.06 -9.41 -17.70
N VAL A 2 3.55 -10.16 -16.73
CA VAL A 2 2.19 -9.94 -16.20
C VAL A 2 2.36 -9.06 -14.97
N GLY A 3 1.83 -7.83 -15.01
CA GLY A 3 1.90 -6.92 -13.88
C GLY A 3 1.11 -7.45 -12.66
N ILE A 4 1.29 -6.80 -11.52
CA ILE A 4 0.56 -7.10 -10.29
C ILE A 4 -0.95 -6.93 -10.54
N GLN A 5 -1.75 -7.89 -10.05
CA GLN A 5 -3.21 -7.84 -10.10
C GLN A 5 -3.80 -7.41 -8.75
N LYS A 6 -5.04 -6.92 -8.77
CA LYS A 6 -5.76 -6.41 -7.59
C LYS A 6 -5.76 -7.42 -6.43
N GLU A 7 -5.95 -8.70 -6.71
CA GLU A 7 -6.01 -9.78 -5.73
C GLU A 7 -4.67 -9.95 -4.99
N LYS A 8 -3.56 -9.71 -5.69
CA LYS A 8 -2.20 -9.77 -5.12
C LYS A 8 -1.96 -8.56 -4.20
N ILE A 9 -2.43 -7.37 -4.56
CA ILE A 9 -2.39 -6.15 -3.72
C ILE A 9 -3.22 -6.39 -2.44
N ASP A 10 -4.43 -6.93 -2.58
CA ASP A 10 -5.30 -7.26 -1.46
C ASP A 10 -4.65 -8.29 -0.51
N LEU A 11 -4.05 -9.33 -1.07
CA LEU A 11 -3.38 -10.36 -0.28
C LEU A 11 -2.14 -9.81 0.46
N PHE A 12 -1.42 -8.87 -0.16
CA PHE A 12 -0.29 -8.19 0.46
C PHE A 12 -0.70 -7.44 1.73
N PHE A 13 -1.68 -6.54 1.62
CA PHE A 13 -2.14 -5.78 2.78
C PHE A 13 -2.84 -6.65 3.84
N LYS A 14 -3.49 -7.75 3.43
CA LYS A 14 -4.01 -8.74 4.37
C LYS A 14 -2.88 -9.39 5.20
N LYS A 15 -1.83 -9.91 4.55
CA LYS A 15 -0.68 -10.53 5.24
C LYS A 15 0.07 -9.53 6.13
N LEU A 16 0.22 -8.29 5.65
CA LEU A 16 0.78 -7.22 6.46
C LEU A 16 -0.06 -6.96 7.72
N SER A 17 -1.39 -7.00 7.59
CA SER A 17 -2.29 -6.85 8.75
C SER A 17 -2.20 -7.96 9.79
N GLU A 18 -1.90 -9.17 9.36
CA GLU A 18 -1.67 -10.31 10.24
C GLU A 18 -0.34 -10.19 11.00
N LYS A 19 0.70 -9.57 10.41
CA LYS A 19 2.01 -9.38 11.07
C LYS A 19 2.08 -8.14 11.98
N CYS A 20 1.22 -7.16 11.77
CA CYS A 20 1.21 -5.90 12.52
C CYS A 20 -0.12 -5.65 13.28
N PRO A 21 -0.62 -6.60 14.08
CA PRO A 21 -1.98 -6.54 14.65
C PRO A 21 -2.27 -5.32 15.54
N ALA A 22 -1.24 -4.70 16.12
CA ALA A 22 -1.36 -3.58 17.04
C ALA A 22 -1.25 -2.20 16.37
N VAL A 23 -0.96 -2.12 15.07
CA VAL A 23 -0.79 -0.83 14.37
C VAL A 23 -2.14 -0.31 13.92
N ILE A 24 -2.45 0.93 14.28
CA ILE A 24 -3.65 1.64 13.88
C ILE A 24 -3.22 2.82 13.00
N GLY A 25 -3.72 2.87 11.78
CA GLY A 25 -3.44 3.97 10.86
C GLY A 25 -3.98 3.71 9.47
N THR A 26 -3.86 4.71 8.61
CA THR A 26 -4.23 4.64 7.20
C THR A 26 -2.98 4.43 6.36
N ILE A 27 -3.02 3.43 5.48
CA ILE A 27 -2.03 3.25 4.42
C ILE A 27 -2.59 3.91 3.16
N TYR A 28 -1.83 4.82 2.55
CA TYR A 28 -2.22 5.47 1.30
C TYR A 28 -1.48 4.82 0.14
N VAL A 29 -2.18 4.04 -0.68
CA VAL A 29 -1.60 3.46 -1.90
C VAL A 29 -1.55 4.52 -2.99
N THR A 30 -0.45 4.56 -3.75
CA THR A 30 -0.24 5.49 -4.87
C THR A 30 0.25 4.74 -6.12
N GLY A 31 0.65 5.48 -7.16
CA GLY A 31 1.27 4.92 -8.36
C GLY A 31 0.37 3.98 -9.16
N GLY A 32 0.99 3.02 -9.85
CA GLY A 32 0.28 2.06 -10.68
C GLY A 32 -0.68 1.17 -9.90
N ALA A 33 -0.31 0.83 -8.66
CA ALA A 33 -1.13 0.02 -7.75
C ALA A 33 -2.46 0.73 -7.41
N ALA A 34 -2.43 2.04 -7.14
CA ALA A 34 -3.65 2.80 -6.87
C ALA A 34 -4.62 2.80 -8.06
N LEU A 35 -4.11 2.93 -9.29
CA LEU A 35 -4.93 2.88 -10.50
C LEU A 35 -5.64 1.53 -10.65
N ILE A 36 -4.94 0.42 -10.35
CA ILE A 36 -5.53 -0.92 -10.33
C ILE A 36 -6.65 -1.01 -9.29
N LEU A 37 -6.45 -0.45 -8.09
CA LEU A 37 -7.48 -0.42 -7.05
C LEU A 37 -8.71 0.41 -7.44
N TYR A 38 -8.52 1.46 -8.26
CA TYR A 38 -9.60 2.24 -8.87
C TYR A 38 -10.29 1.55 -10.05
N GLY A 39 -9.89 0.32 -10.41
CA GLY A 39 -10.44 -0.41 -11.54
C GLY A 39 -9.97 0.12 -12.90
N ILE A 40 -8.92 0.94 -12.92
CA ILE A 40 -8.30 1.45 -14.15
C ILE A 40 -7.30 0.39 -14.64
N PRO A 41 -7.42 -0.11 -15.88
CA PRO A 41 -6.47 -1.06 -16.44
C PRO A 41 -5.05 -0.48 -16.47
N ARG A 42 -4.14 -1.07 -15.70
CA ARG A 42 -2.73 -0.66 -15.63
C ARG A 42 -1.85 -1.88 -15.38
N MET A 43 -0.65 -1.86 -15.96
CA MET A 43 0.43 -2.77 -15.58
C MET A 43 1.42 -2.02 -14.68
N THR A 44 1.79 -2.65 -13.58
CA THR A 44 2.80 -2.18 -12.62
C THR A 44 3.47 -3.41 -12.01
N ASP A 45 4.75 -3.30 -11.64
CA ASP A 45 5.53 -4.42 -11.10
C ASP A 45 5.75 -4.31 -9.58
N ASP A 46 5.34 -3.21 -8.97
CA ASP A 46 5.50 -2.86 -7.56
C ASP A 46 4.24 -2.28 -6.92
N ILE A 47 4.26 -2.17 -5.59
CA ILE A 47 3.25 -1.46 -4.81
C ILE A 47 3.90 -0.27 -4.11
N ASP A 48 3.45 0.93 -4.46
CA ASP A 48 3.86 2.19 -3.84
C ASP A 48 2.84 2.60 -2.77
N PHE A 49 3.28 2.86 -1.54
CA PHE A 49 2.36 3.28 -0.48
C PHE A 49 3.01 4.08 0.64
N GLU A 50 2.22 4.95 1.25
CA GLU A 50 2.58 5.58 2.53
C GLU A 50 2.22 4.68 3.70
N ILE A 51 3.09 4.65 4.70
CA ILE A 51 2.89 3.92 5.94
C ILE A 51 2.63 4.86 7.12
N PRO A 52 1.68 4.53 8.01
CA PRO A 52 1.50 5.29 9.25
C PRO A 52 2.72 5.11 10.17
N GLU A 53 2.91 6.08 11.06
CA GLU A 53 3.93 6.02 12.09
C GLU A 53 3.77 4.73 12.95
N GLY A 54 4.90 4.12 13.31
CA GLY A 54 4.93 2.89 14.10
C GLY A 54 4.70 1.59 13.31
N LEU A 55 4.40 1.66 12.00
CA LEU A 55 4.40 0.46 11.16
C LEU A 55 5.85 -0.02 10.92
N SER A 56 6.12 -1.28 11.23
CA SER A 56 7.47 -1.85 11.14
C SER A 56 7.90 -2.07 9.68
N GLU A 57 8.93 -1.35 9.25
CA GLU A 57 9.57 -1.53 7.94
C GLU A 57 10.08 -2.96 7.72
N GLU A 58 10.67 -3.57 8.76
CA GLU A 58 11.13 -4.97 8.72
C GLU A 58 10.00 -5.93 8.37
N LYS A 59 8.82 -5.75 8.99
CA LYS A 59 7.64 -6.59 8.72
C LYS A 59 7.09 -6.37 7.32
N ILE A 60 7.13 -5.13 6.81
CA ILE A 60 6.76 -4.82 5.42
C ILE A 60 7.68 -5.57 4.46
N MET A 61 9.00 -5.46 4.66
CA MET A 61 10.00 -6.14 3.84
C MET A 61 9.88 -7.67 3.92
N ALA A 62 9.54 -8.21 5.09
CA ALA A 62 9.27 -9.64 5.25
C ALA A 62 8.09 -10.12 4.41
N VAL A 63 6.97 -9.37 4.36
CA VAL A 63 5.81 -9.69 3.52
C VAL A 63 6.16 -9.55 2.04
N SER A 64 6.87 -8.49 1.66
CA SER A 64 7.34 -8.26 0.29
C SER A 64 8.15 -9.47 -0.23
N LYS A 65 9.13 -9.93 0.56
CA LYS A 65 9.96 -11.10 0.25
C LYS A 65 9.13 -12.38 0.20
N GLU A 66 8.24 -12.60 1.18
CA GLU A 66 7.38 -13.80 1.25
C GLU A 66 6.47 -13.92 0.02
N MET A 67 6.00 -12.79 -0.52
CA MET A 67 5.05 -12.78 -1.63
C MET A 67 5.69 -12.62 -3.02
N GLY A 68 6.99 -12.29 -3.07
CA GLY A 68 7.67 -11.90 -4.29
C GLY A 68 7.05 -10.65 -4.91
N VAL A 69 6.68 -9.67 -4.09
CA VAL A 69 6.07 -8.40 -4.52
C VAL A 69 7.02 -7.26 -4.17
N PRO A 70 7.65 -6.61 -5.16
CA PRO A 70 8.42 -5.40 -4.95
C PRO A 70 7.54 -4.29 -4.33
N VAL A 71 8.10 -3.54 -3.39
CA VAL A 71 7.40 -2.45 -2.72
C VAL A 71 8.30 -1.23 -2.60
N GLN A 72 7.69 -0.06 -2.68
CA GLN A 72 8.29 1.19 -2.25
C GLN A 72 7.35 1.78 -1.20
N PHE A 73 7.91 2.19 -0.06
CA PHE A 73 7.12 2.86 0.97
C PHE A 73 7.89 3.96 1.69
N GLY A 74 7.15 4.86 2.32
CA GLY A 74 7.68 5.94 3.14
C GLY A 74 6.63 6.46 4.11
N THR A 75 7.04 7.26 5.08
CA THR A 75 6.13 7.89 6.06
C THR A 75 5.50 9.19 5.55
N ASP A 76 6.05 9.76 4.48
CA ASP A 76 5.56 10.97 3.81
C ASP A 76 5.74 10.81 2.30
N ILE A 77 4.68 10.43 1.59
CA ILE A 77 4.70 10.29 0.13
C ILE A 77 4.37 11.61 -0.59
N GLU A 78 4.07 12.70 0.12
CA GLU A 78 3.79 14.00 -0.52
C GLU A 78 5.01 14.54 -1.27
N ARG A 79 6.20 14.04 -0.92
CA ARG A 79 7.49 14.40 -1.53
C ARG A 79 7.87 13.48 -2.68
N TRP A 80 7.08 12.46 -2.98
CA TRP A 80 7.38 11.48 -4.03
C TRP A 80 6.93 12.01 -5.39
N GLY A 81 7.83 12.67 -6.13
CA GLY A 81 7.60 12.99 -7.55
C GLY A 81 6.26 13.65 -7.87
N MET A 82 5.70 14.44 -6.95
CA MET A 82 4.38 15.05 -7.10
C MET A 82 4.50 16.38 -7.84
N THR A 83 3.79 16.50 -8.96
CA THR A 83 3.43 17.82 -9.50
C THR A 83 2.12 18.23 -8.83
N ALA A 84 2.20 19.11 -7.83
CA ALA A 84 1.03 19.51 -7.05
C ALA A 84 0.08 20.37 -7.89
N LEU A 85 -1.04 19.78 -8.33
CA LEU A 85 -2.15 20.50 -8.96
C LEU A 85 -3.30 20.77 -7.94
N THR A 86 -3.37 20.02 -6.84
CA THR A 86 -4.35 20.09 -5.72
C THR A 86 -3.89 19.20 -4.53
N GLY A 87 -4.58 19.24 -3.37
CA GLY A 87 -4.31 18.37 -2.21
C GLY A 87 -4.65 16.89 -2.46
N TYR A 88 -3.62 16.03 -2.56
CA TYR A 88 -3.75 14.62 -2.96
C TYR A 88 -4.46 13.74 -1.90
N ARG A 89 -4.18 13.95 -0.60
CA ARG A 89 -4.82 13.18 0.49
C ARG A 89 -6.33 13.37 0.54
N GLU A 90 -6.78 14.60 0.31
CA GLU A 90 -8.21 14.95 0.31
C GLU A 90 -8.97 14.23 -0.81
N GLN A 91 -8.28 13.76 -1.85
CA GLN A 91 -8.85 13.03 -2.98
C GLN A 91 -8.71 11.51 -2.87
N ALA A 92 -8.06 11.00 -1.82
CA ALA A 92 -7.92 9.58 -1.60
C ALA A 92 -9.30 8.93 -1.36
N LYS A 93 -9.64 7.91 -2.14
CA LYS A 93 -10.91 7.21 -1.96
C LYS A 93 -10.76 6.09 -0.93
N PRO A 94 -11.73 5.90 -0.02
CA PRO A 94 -11.78 4.72 0.83
C PRO A 94 -11.80 3.46 -0.03
N TYR A 95 -10.93 2.51 0.28
CA TYR A 95 -10.85 1.24 -0.44
C TYR A 95 -11.33 0.06 0.40
N LYS A 96 -10.59 -0.26 1.48
CA LYS A 96 -10.85 -1.46 2.30
C LYS A 96 -10.29 -1.28 3.70
N SER A 97 -10.97 -1.89 4.68
CA SER A 97 -10.44 -2.08 6.03
C SER A 97 -9.88 -3.49 6.16
N PHE A 98 -8.65 -3.58 6.64
CA PHE A 98 -8.04 -4.82 7.11
C PHE A 98 -8.08 -4.76 8.63
N ARG A 99 -8.68 -5.77 9.28
CA ARG A 99 -8.78 -5.79 10.75
C ARG A 99 -7.43 -6.19 11.34
N TRP A 100 -6.73 -5.23 11.92
CA TRP A 100 -5.59 -5.44 12.80
C TRP A 100 -6.15 -5.96 14.14
N ARG A 101 -6.07 -7.27 14.39
CA ARG A 101 -6.73 -7.89 15.55
C ARG A 101 -5.91 -7.65 16.82
N ASN A 102 -6.46 -6.86 17.75
CA ASN A 102 -6.06 -6.90 19.16
C ASN A 102 -6.48 -8.25 19.78
N PHE A 103 -5.51 -9.01 20.28
CA PHE A 103 -5.67 -9.94 21.39
C PHE A 103 -4.46 -9.79 22.30
#